data_AF-A0A2G9MR66-F1
#
_entry.id   AF-A0A2G9MR66-F1
#
_cell.length_a   1.000
_cell.length_b   1.000
_cell.length_c   1.000
_cell.angle_alpha   90.00
_cell.angle_beta   90.00
_cell.angle_gamma   90.00
#
_symmetry.space_group_name_H-M   'P 1'
#
loop_
_entity.id
_entity.type
_entity.pdbx_description
1 polymer ?
#
loop_
_entity_poly.entity_id
_entity_poly.type
_entity_poly.pdbx_seq_one_letter_code
_entity_poly.pdbx_strand_id
1 'polypeptide(L)'
;MDKSNKPNKSHKSVQGSKENKKDTPILSESSVFKVKGDSTNSEKKEEKQSKKKSSKHSLLLKMGIPVGIIIILAIVYLLVSTNKPAQVDYSQYNGYYFNKTSDLGLWRTTLKTGVGDVVYDFYYHPLDVENISYNNSLSLYIIVVAKNNGNFTVAYSPELSGFGKAAIAGTEVTKVIGTYINVNSGFTEALPGYPDLPIHNCSESGPRVHVLEFSLGEKNEIISDQYCSKIIGTDLDNLIMLADAYIYRVMGIIKDPVIIDPNKLNVTSLLNKLNNTELLNSSLTNITSDNSSS
;
A
#
# COMPACT_ATOMS: atom_id res chain seq x y z
N MET A 1 55.46 25.44 -7.66
CA MET A 1 55.90 25.30 -6.26
C MET A 1 55.23 24.07 -5.70
N ASP A 2 55.90 22.94 -5.87
CA ASP A 2 55.58 21.65 -5.27
C ASP A 2 55.75 21.72 -3.75
N LYS A 3 54.72 21.29 -3.01
CA LYS A 3 54.90 20.75 -1.66
C LYS A 3 54.01 19.53 -1.47
N SER A 4 54.67 18.40 -1.68
CA SER A 4 54.40 17.08 -1.13
C SER A 4 54.18 17.10 0.40
N ASN A 5 53.19 16.36 0.89
CA ASN A 5 53.26 15.60 2.15
C ASN A 5 52.02 14.68 2.23
N LYS A 6 52.17 13.40 1.87
CA LYS A 6 52.50 12.23 2.71
C LYS A 6 51.25 11.52 3.27
N PRO A 7 51.15 10.19 3.09
CA PRO A 7 49.95 9.43 3.41
C PRO A 7 49.90 9.09 4.90
N ASN A 8 48.71 9.20 5.49
CA ASN A 8 48.48 8.80 6.88
C ASN A 8 48.15 7.30 6.98
N LYS A 9 48.69 6.69 8.02
CA LYS A 9 48.87 5.26 8.22
C LYS A 9 47.58 4.55 8.63
N SER A 10 47.56 3.27 8.24
CA SER A 10 46.73 2.18 8.72
C SER A 10 46.62 2.10 10.26
N HIS A 11 45.40 1.95 10.75
CA HIS A 11 45.09 1.31 12.03
C HIS A 11 43.83 0.45 11.81
N LYS A 12 43.99 -0.88 11.79
CA LYS A 12 43.93 -1.83 12.92
C LYS A 12 42.58 -2.57 12.89
N SER A 13 42.67 -3.83 12.47
CA SER A 13 41.65 -4.86 12.63
C SER A 13 41.28 -5.05 14.10
N VAL A 14 39.99 -5.08 14.40
CA VAL A 14 39.43 -5.61 15.66
C VAL A 14 38.46 -6.72 15.22
N GLN A 15 38.93 -7.97 15.22
CA GLN A 15 38.71 -8.97 16.27
C GLN A 15 37.24 -9.29 16.52
N GLY A 16 36.91 -10.55 16.20
CA GLY A 16 35.56 -11.09 16.18
C GLY A 16 34.88 -11.15 17.55
N SER A 17 33.56 -11.04 17.49
CA SER A 17 32.70 -11.38 18.62
C SER A 17 32.05 -12.73 18.37
N LYS A 18 32.12 -13.54 19.42
CA LYS A 18 31.77 -14.94 19.51
C LYS A 18 30.27 -15.17 19.34
N GLU A 19 30.02 -16.21 18.57
CA GLU A 19 28.87 -17.09 18.58
C GLU A 19 28.40 -17.39 20.02
N ASN A 20 27.16 -17.05 20.35
CA ASN A 20 26.47 -17.56 21.54
C ASN A 20 25.26 -18.36 21.08
N LYS A 21 25.48 -19.67 20.89
CA LYS A 21 24.42 -20.67 21.00
C LYS A 21 23.86 -20.59 22.41
N LYS A 22 22.56 -20.34 22.54
CA LYS A 22 21.83 -20.63 23.77
C LYS A 22 20.78 -21.68 23.47
N ASP A 23 20.92 -22.74 24.23
CA ASP A 23 20.11 -23.94 24.23
C ASP A 23 18.64 -23.65 24.58
N THR A 24 17.83 -24.48 23.94
CA THR A 24 16.43 -24.85 24.18
C THR A 24 15.97 -24.79 25.64
N PRO A 25 14.66 -24.57 25.84
CA PRO A 25 13.90 -25.48 26.69
C PRO A 25 12.74 -26.11 25.92
N ILE A 26 12.79 -27.44 25.89
CA ILE A 26 11.69 -28.36 25.62
C ILE A 26 10.74 -28.28 26.82
N LEU A 27 9.48 -27.93 26.58
CA LEU A 27 8.34 -28.08 27.51
C LEU A 27 7.16 -28.52 26.62
N SER A 28 6.82 -29.81 26.59
CA SER A 28 6.12 -30.62 27.60
C SER A 28 4.64 -30.76 27.22
N GLU A 29 4.26 -32.03 27.03
CA GLU A 29 2.94 -32.57 26.72
C GLU A 29 1.82 -32.21 27.70
N SER A 30 0.62 -32.65 27.33
CA SER A 30 -0.67 -32.73 28.05
C SER A 30 -1.64 -31.60 27.69
N SER A 31 -2.87 -31.83 27.25
CA SER A 31 -3.87 -32.85 27.64
C SER A 31 -4.92 -32.96 26.52
N VAL A 32 -5.20 -34.15 25.97
CA VAL A 32 -6.33 -35.04 26.32
C VAL A 32 -7.65 -34.29 26.59
N PHE A 33 -8.50 -34.17 25.56
CA PHE A 33 -9.95 -34.04 25.74
C PHE A 33 -10.66 -35.20 25.02
N LYS A 34 -10.91 -36.27 25.80
CA LYS A 34 -11.83 -37.35 25.46
C LYS A 34 -13.23 -36.89 25.86
N VAL A 35 -14.11 -36.63 24.90
CA VAL A 35 -15.55 -36.55 25.16
C VAL A 35 -16.14 -37.94 24.92
N LYS A 36 -16.44 -38.62 26.04
CA LYS A 36 -17.16 -39.89 26.11
C LYS A 36 -18.55 -39.54 26.66
N GLY A 37 -19.60 -39.85 25.90
CA GLY A 37 -20.99 -39.63 26.29
C GLY A 37 -21.88 -40.70 25.67
N ASP A 38 -21.94 -41.84 26.36
CA ASP A 38 -22.93 -42.90 26.17
C ASP A 38 -24.35 -42.37 26.37
N SER A 39 -25.30 -42.85 25.56
CA SER A 39 -26.60 -43.30 26.05
C SER A 39 -27.37 -44.08 24.98
N THR A 40 -27.28 -45.40 25.12
CA THR A 40 -28.32 -46.41 24.93
C THR A 40 -29.75 -45.88 24.75
N ASN A 41 -30.42 -46.35 23.70
CA ASN A 41 -31.74 -46.96 23.92
C ASN A 41 -31.97 -48.13 22.98
N SER A 42 -32.24 -49.26 23.62
CA SER A 42 -32.54 -50.57 23.05
C SER A 42 -34.06 -50.65 22.96
N GLU A 43 -34.61 -50.84 21.76
CA GLU A 43 -35.98 -51.30 21.65
C GLU A 43 -36.11 -52.41 20.60
N LYS A 44 -36.89 -53.39 21.00
CA LYS A 44 -36.91 -54.79 20.61
C LYS A 44 -38.12 -55.00 19.68
N LYS A 45 -37.98 -55.96 18.75
CA LYS A 45 -39.06 -56.67 17.99
C LYS A 45 -39.73 -55.81 16.89
N GLU A 46 -40.15 -56.34 15.74
CA GLU A 46 -40.55 -57.69 15.36
C GLU A 46 -39.98 -58.13 14.01
N GLU A 47 -39.52 -59.39 13.98
CA GLU A 47 -39.14 -60.11 12.79
C GLU A 47 -40.40 -60.61 12.05
N LYS A 48 -40.81 -59.90 10.98
CA LYS A 48 -41.73 -60.44 9.98
C LYS A 48 -40.92 -60.95 8.78
N GLN A 49 -40.71 -62.26 8.74
CA GLN A 49 -40.22 -63.00 7.57
C GLN A 49 -41.24 -62.91 6.43
N SER A 50 -41.16 -61.83 5.65
CA SER A 50 -41.85 -61.74 4.36
C SER A 50 -41.02 -62.51 3.32
N LYS A 51 -41.63 -63.55 2.77
CA LYS A 51 -41.05 -64.41 1.73
C LYS A 51 -40.61 -63.55 0.55
N LYS A 52 -39.30 -63.50 0.35
CA LYS A 52 -38.57 -62.80 -0.71
C LYS A 52 -38.95 -63.40 -2.07
N LYS A 53 -39.98 -62.86 -2.71
CA LYS A 53 -40.20 -63.03 -4.15
C LYS A 53 -39.01 -62.40 -4.86
N SER A 54 -38.11 -63.24 -5.35
CA SER A 54 -36.96 -62.93 -6.19
C SER A 54 -37.43 -62.24 -7.48
N SER A 55 -37.73 -60.95 -7.38
CA SER A 55 -37.91 -60.07 -8.51
C SER A 55 -36.52 -59.67 -9.02
N LYS A 56 -36.23 -60.03 -10.28
CA LYS A 56 -34.99 -59.67 -10.98
C LYS A 56 -34.74 -58.15 -11.03
N HIS A 57 -35.71 -57.31 -10.62
CA HIS A 57 -35.53 -55.86 -10.46
C HIS A 57 -34.64 -55.42 -9.29
N SER A 58 -34.43 -56.24 -8.25
CA SER A 58 -33.60 -55.81 -7.09
C SER A 58 -32.09 -55.82 -7.35
N LEU A 59 -31.65 -56.47 -8.44
CA LEU A 59 -30.24 -56.58 -8.81
C LEU A 59 -29.77 -55.34 -9.60
N LEU A 60 -30.66 -54.76 -10.43
CA LEU A 60 -30.41 -53.50 -11.13
C LEU A 60 -30.26 -52.31 -10.17
N LEU A 61 -31.05 -52.29 -9.08
CA LEU A 61 -31.00 -51.23 -8.07
C LEU A 61 -29.70 -51.23 -7.24
N LYS A 62 -29.08 -52.40 -7.02
CA LYS A 62 -27.82 -52.51 -6.27
C LYS A 62 -26.59 -52.12 -7.07
N MET A 63 -26.64 -52.24 -8.39
CA MET A 63 -25.54 -51.84 -9.30
C MET A 63 -25.67 -50.38 -9.75
N GLY A 64 -26.89 -49.83 -9.82
CA GLY A 64 -27.11 -48.45 -10.29
C GLY A 64 -26.61 -47.36 -9.33
N ILE A 65 -26.75 -47.56 -8.02
CA ILE A 65 -26.35 -46.57 -7.00
C ILE A 65 -24.84 -46.27 -7.01
N PRO A 66 -23.92 -47.25 -6.97
CA PRO A 66 -22.48 -46.95 -6.98
C PRO A 66 -22.03 -46.29 -8.29
N VAL A 67 -22.62 -46.68 -9.43
CA VAL A 67 -22.33 -46.03 -10.73
C VAL A 67 -22.79 -44.57 -10.73
N GLY A 68 -23.98 -44.28 -10.19
CA GLY A 68 -24.48 -42.91 -10.05
C GLY A 68 -23.57 -42.04 -9.17
N ILE A 69 -23.08 -42.57 -8.05
CA ILE A 69 -22.14 -41.86 -7.17
C ILE A 69 -20.82 -41.56 -7.90
N ILE A 70 -20.28 -42.52 -8.64
CA ILE A 70 -19.04 -42.31 -9.41
C ILE A 70 -19.23 -41.23 -10.48
N ILE A 71 -20.36 -41.23 -11.19
CA ILE A 71 -20.69 -40.21 -12.19
C ILE A 71 -20.80 -38.82 -11.54
N ILE A 72 -21.49 -38.70 -10.40
CA ILE A 72 -21.61 -37.43 -9.67
C ILE A 72 -20.23 -36.93 -9.22
N LEU A 73 -19.39 -37.80 -8.65
CA LEU A 73 -18.03 -37.44 -8.26
C LEU A 73 -17.17 -37.00 -9.45
N ALA A 74 -17.30 -37.66 -10.59
CA ALA A 74 -16.61 -37.27 -11.83
C ALA A 74 -17.07 -35.90 -12.34
N ILE A 75 -18.37 -35.59 -12.28
CA ILE A 75 -18.91 -34.29 -12.65
C ILE A 75 -18.40 -33.20 -11.71
N VAL A 76 -18.45 -33.43 -10.39
CA VAL A 76 -17.93 -32.48 -9.39
C VAL A 76 -16.43 -32.24 -9.60
N TYR A 77 -15.65 -33.29 -9.84
CA TYR A 77 -14.23 -33.18 -10.13
C TYR A 77 -13.96 -32.34 -11.40
N LEU A 78 -14.72 -32.56 -12.48
CA LEU A 78 -14.61 -31.77 -13.70
C LEU A 78 -14.99 -30.30 -13.47
N LEU A 79 -16.03 -30.01 -12.70
CA LEU A 79 -16.42 -28.64 -12.38
C LEU A 79 -15.38 -27.92 -11.51
N VAL A 80 -14.73 -28.61 -10.57
CA VAL A 80 -13.67 -28.00 -9.73
C VAL A 80 -12.36 -27.85 -10.52
N SER A 81 -12.01 -28.81 -11.37
CA SER A 81 -10.75 -28.80 -12.13
C SER A 81 -10.75 -27.84 -13.31
N THR A 82 -11.91 -27.50 -13.87
CA THR A 82 -12.06 -26.48 -14.92
C THR A 82 -12.02 -25.06 -14.38
N ASN A 83 -12.37 -24.86 -13.10
CA ASN A 83 -12.29 -23.58 -12.41
C ASN A 83 -10.90 -23.34 -11.81
N LYS A 84 -9.82 -23.52 -12.59
CA LYS A 84 -8.54 -22.93 -12.19
C LYS A 84 -8.74 -21.41 -12.15
N PRO A 85 -8.44 -20.74 -11.03
CA PRO A 85 -8.54 -19.29 -11.00
C PRO A 85 -7.73 -18.75 -12.17
N ALA A 86 -8.33 -17.85 -12.95
CA ALA A 86 -7.63 -17.19 -14.04
C ALA A 86 -6.32 -16.66 -13.48
N GLN A 87 -5.20 -17.05 -14.09
CA GLN A 87 -3.90 -16.59 -13.65
C GLN A 87 -3.89 -15.07 -13.80
N VAL A 88 -3.81 -14.37 -12.67
CA VAL A 88 -3.76 -12.91 -12.66
C VAL A 88 -2.50 -12.49 -13.40
N ASP A 89 -2.66 -11.70 -14.45
CA ASP A 89 -1.55 -11.17 -15.22
C ASP A 89 -0.98 -9.94 -14.51
N TYR A 90 0.19 -10.11 -13.89
CA TYR A 90 0.95 -9.05 -13.22
C TYR A 90 1.88 -8.29 -14.18
N SER A 91 1.88 -8.61 -15.48
CA SER A 91 2.75 -7.92 -16.45
C SER A 91 2.19 -6.57 -16.88
N GLN A 92 0.87 -6.35 -16.71
CA GLN A 92 0.19 -5.13 -17.11
C GLN A 92 -0.85 -4.68 -16.09
N TYR A 93 -0.96 -3.37 -15.91
CA TYR A 93 -2.03 -2.75 -15.12
C TYR A 93 -2.40 -1.39 -15.71
N ASN A 94 -3.67 -1.18 -16.06
CA ASN A 94 -4.17 0.08 -16.63
C ASN A 94 -3.35 0.66 -17.80
N GLY A 95 -2.73 -0.21 -18.63
CA GLY A 95 -1.91 0.19 -19.78
C GLY A 95 -0.43 0.44 -19.45
N TYR A 96 -0.03 0.28 -18.19
CA TYR A 96 1.36 0.30 -17.75
C TYR A 96 1.92 -1.12 -17.68
N TYR A 97 3.19 -1.27 -18.02
CA TYR A 97 3.91 -2.55 -17.96
C TYR A 97 4.69 -2.65 -16.66
N PHE A 98 4.61 -3.81 -16.02
CA PHE A 98 5.32 -4.12 -14.78
C PHE A 98 6.14 -5.38 -14.97
N ASN A 99 7.42 -5.31 -14.58
CA ASN A 99 8.32 -6.46 -14.58
C ASN A 99 8.94 -6.60 -13.20
N LYS A 100 8.91 -7.81 -12.64
CA LYS A 100 9.56 -8.07 -11.36
C LYS A 100 11.07 -8.23 -11.56
N THR A 101 11.88 -7.45 -10.83
CA THR A 101 13.34 -7.50 -10.91
C THR A 101 13.85 -8.79 -10.26
N SER A 102 14.81 -9.45 -10.90
CA SER A 102 15.32 -10.76 -10.44
C SER A 102 16.19 -10.69 -9.19
N ASP A 103 16.80 -9.53 -8.98
CA ASP A 103 17.80 -9.22 -7.96
C ASP A 103 17.18 -8.85 -6.62
N LEU A 104 16.24 -7.89 -6.62
CA LEU A 104 15.62 -7.37 -5.40
C LEU A 104 14.15 -7.78 -5.25
N GLY A 105 13.55 -8.38 -6.28
CA GLY A 105 12.14 -8.75 -6.26
C GLY A 105 11.18 -7.55 -6.32
N LEU A 106 11.66 -6.39 -6.76
CA LEU A 106 10.88 -5.15 -6.87
C LEU A 106 10.08 -5.13 -8.17
N TRP A 107 8.96 -4.43 -8.19
CA TRP A 107 8.16 -4.19 -9.38
C TRP A 107 8.66 -2.96 -10.12
N ARG A 108 9.17 -3.15 -11.34
CA ARG A 108 9.70 -2.10 -12.20
C ARG A 108 8.68 -1.70 -13.25
N THR A 109 8.46 -0.40 -13.40
CA THR A 109 7.69 0.18 -14.51
C THR A 109 8.45 1.36 -15.14
N THR A 110 8.12 1.67 -16.39
CA THR A 110 8.71 2.80 -17.13
C THR A 110 7.61 3.76 -17.53
N LEU A 111 7.79 5.04 -17.21
CA LEU A 111 6.79 6.06 -17.41
C LEU A 111 7.31 7.16 -18.32
N LYS A 112 6.44 7.54 -19.26
CA LYS A 112 6.72 8.64 -20.17
C LYS A 112 6.40 9.94 -19.46
N THR A 113 7.43 10.73 -19.19
CA THR A 113 7.31 12.05 -18.56
C THR A 113 7.69 13.14 -19.57
N GLY A 114 7.47 14.40 -19.22
CA GLY A 114 7.90 15.54 -20.04
C GLY A 114 9.42 15.65 -20.21
N VAL A 115 10.20 14.95 -19.37
CA VAL A 115 11.68 14.90 -19.43
C VAL A 115 12.22 13.60 -20.04
N GLY A 116 11.34 12.72 -20.53
CA GLY A 116 11.70 11.43 -21.11
C GLY A 116 11.15 10.24 -20.33
N ASP A 117 11.65 9.05 -20.66
CA ASP A 117 11.25 7.81 -20.01
C ASP A 117 11.98 7.67 -18.67
N VAL A 118 11.21 7.59 -17.57
CA VAL A 118 11.73 7.43 -16.21
C VAL A 118 11.33 6.06 -15.69
N VAL A 119 12.31 5.35 -15.12
CA VAL A 119 12.11 4.02 -14.53
C VAL A 119 11.87 4.17 -13.04
N TYR A 120 10.79 3.54 -12.55
CA TYR A 120 10.47 3.48 -11.13
C TYR A 120 10.40 2.02 -10.69
N ASP A 121 11.04 1.76 -9.54
CA ASP A 121 10.97 0.49 -8.83
C ASP A 121 10.07 0.66 -7.60
N PHE A 122 9.21 -0.32 -7.35
CA PHE A 122 8.22 -0.38 -6.28
C PHE A 122 8.33 -1.68 -5.50
N TYR A 123 7.92 -1.68 -4.23
CA TYR A 123 7.88 -2.89 -3.43
C TYR A 123 6.66 -3.76 -3.75
N TYR A 124 5.53 -3.14 -4.09
CA TYR A 124 4.24 -3.80 -4.32
C TYR A 124 3.69 -3.52 -5.73
N HIS A 125 2.98 -4.48 -6.31
CA HIS A 125 2.30 -4.28 -7.60
C HIS A 125 1.00 -3.47 -7.37
N PRO A 126 0.51 -2.68 -8.34
CA PRO A 126 -0.74 -1.94 -8.18
C PRO A 126 -1.94 -2.81 -7.74
N LEU A 127 -2.05 -4.03 -8.28
CA LEU A 127 -3.10 -5.00 -7.90
C LEU A 127 -3.09 -5.36 -6.40
N ASP A 128 -1.92 -5.32 -5.76
CA ASP A 128 -1.78 -5.68 -4.35
C ASP A 128 -2.25 -4.53 -3.44
N VAL A 129 -2.34 -3.31 -3.96
CA VAL A 129 -2.58 -2.08 -3.17
C VAL A 129 -3.76 -1.22 -3.68
N GLU A 130 -4.47 -1.67 -4.72
CA GLU A 130 -5.62 -0.95 -5.28
C GLU A 130 -6.82 -0.90 -4.32
N ASN A 131 -6.95 -1.90 -3.45
CA ASN A 131 -8.06 -2.00 -2.50
C ASN A 131 -7.87 -1.13 -1.24
N ILE A 132 -6.73 -0.44 -1.10
CA ILE A 132 -6.49 0.47 0.02
C ILE A 132 -7.43 1.68 -0.09
N SER A 133 -8.19 1.92 0.98
CA SER A 133 -9.10 3.05 1.05
C SER A 133 -8.35 4.38 1.00
N TYR A 134 -8.85 5.29 0.17
CA TYR A 134 -8.37 6.67 0.09
C TYR A 134 -9.53 7.60 -0.28
N ASN A 135 -9.38 8.90 -0.03
CA ASN A 135 -10.37 9.90 -0.43
C ASN A 135 -9.95 10.65 -1.71
N ASN A 136 -10.91 10.85 -2.60
CA ASN A 136 -10.71 11.45 -3.92
C ASN A 136 -10.27 12.92 -3.81
N SER A 137 -9.00 13.24 -4.07
CA SER A 137 -8.45 14.57 -4.48
C SER A 137 -6.91 14.67 -4.39
N LEU A 138 -6.19 13.58 -4.11
CA LEU A 138 -4.73 13.57 -3.86
C LEU A 138 -3.88 14.32 -4.90
N SER A 139 -4.03 13.99 -6.18
CA SER A 139 -3.18 14.50 -7.25
C SER A 139 -3.38 15.99 -7.53
N LEU A 140 -4.58 16.52 -7.31
CA LEU A 140 -4.92 17.90 -7.65
C LEU A 140 -4.09 18.91 -6.85
N TYR A 141 -3.99 18.72 -5.53
CA TYR A 141 -3.33 19.70 -4.66
C TYR A 141 -1.82 19.69 -4.81
N ILE A 142 -1.21 18.53 -5.07
CA ILE A 142 0.22 18.43 -5.39
C ILE A 142 0.54 19.23 -6.67
N ILE A 143 -0.30 19.14 -7.70
CA ILE A 143 -0.14 19.90 -8.95
C ILE A 143 -0.24 21.41 -8.69
N VAL A 144 -1.19 21.85 -7.85
CA VAL A 144 -1.33 23.27 -7.47
C VAL A 144 -0.07 23.77 -6.78
N VAL A 145 0.46 23.03 -5.81
CA VAL A 145 1.68 23.41 -5.09
C VAL A 145 2.89 23.47 -6.04
N ALA A 146 3.04 22.50 -6.94
CA ALA A 146 4.12 22.50 -7.93
C ALA A 146 4.06 23.72 -8.85
N LYS A 147 2.87 24.08 -9.35
CA LYS A 147 2.68 25.28 -10.18
C LYS A 147 2.98 26.60 -9.47
N ASN A 148 2.84 26.64 -8.15
CA ASN A 148 3.10 27.83 -7.33
C ASN A 148 4.55 27.90 -6.81
N ASN A 149 5.48 27.12 -7.39
CA ASN A 149 6.87 27.00 -6.92
C ASN A 149 6.91 26.74 -5.41
N GLY A 150 6.05 25.85 -4.94
CA GLY A 150 5.95 25.44 -3.55
C GLY A 150 6.93 24.34 -3.18
N ASN A 151 6.76 23.79 -1.98
CA ASN A 151 7.49 22.63 -1.49
C ASN A 151 6.54 21.50 -1.14
N PHE A 152 7.00 20.27 -1.30
CA PHE A 152 6.38 19.09 -0.73
C PHE A 152 7.16 18.70 0.52
N THR A 153 6.48 18.42 1.62
CA THR A 153 7.12 18.13 2.90
C THR A 153 6.68 16.76 3.38
N VAL A 154 7.65 15.90 3.67
CA VAL A 154 7.40 14.61 4.31
C VAL A 154 7.65 14.75 5.81
N ALA A 155 6.62 14.50 6.61
CA ALA A 155 6.69 14.58 8.07
C ALA A 155 6.45 13.21 8.71
N TYR A 156 7.20 12.89 9.76
CA TYR A 156 7.09 11.62 10.48
C TYR A 156 6.60 11.84 11.91
N SER A 157 5.65 11.03 12.38
CA SER A 157 5.27 11.02 13.78
C SER A 157 6.42 10.53 14.68
N PRO A 158 6.72 11.20 15.81
CA PRO A 158 7.72 10.72 16.76
C PRO A 158 7.43 9.35 17.37
N GLU A 159 6.18 8.89 17.34
CA GLU A 159 5.75 7.60 17.91
C GLU A 159 6.22 6.38 17.08
N LEU A 160 6.77 6.62 15.89
CA LEU A 160 7.31 5.57 15.02
C LEU A 160 8.56 4.96 15.63
N SER A 161 8.39 3.88 16.42
CA SER A 161 9.45 3.13 17.12
C SER A 161 10.48 2.40 16.23
N GLY A 162 10.54 2.75 14.94
CA GLY A 162 11.46 2.21 13.95
C GLY A 162 11.56 3.13 12.74
N PHE A 163 12.14 4.33 12.95
CA PHE A 163 12.26 5.39 11.94
C PHE A 163 12.79 4.91 10.59
N GLY A 164 13.66 3.90 10.55
CA GLY A 164 14.24 3.38 9.30
C GLY A 164 13.22 2.96 8.25
N LYS A 165 12.16 2.22 8.62
CA LYS A 165 11.13 1.78 7.66
C LYS A 165 10.22 2.92 7.21
N ALA A 166 9.86 3.83 8.13
CA ALA A 166 9.12 5.04 7.79
C ALA A 166 9.92 5.94 6.85
N ALA A 167 11.23 6.10 7.10
CA ALA A 167 12.14 6.84 6.24
C ALA A 167 12.24 6.22 4.83
N ILE A 168 12.26 4.88 4.72
CA ILE A 168 12.17 4.18 3.44
C ILE A 168 10.86 4.55 2.73
N ALA A 169 9.71 4.41 3.40
CA ALA A 169 8.41 4.75 2.81
C ALA A 169 8.36 6.21 2.32
N GLY A 170 8.86 7.16 3.10
CA GLY A 170 8.93 8.57 2.67
C GLY A 170 9.95 8.81 1.56
N THR A 171 11.04 8.05 1.50
CA THR A 171 12.02 8.09 0.40
C THR A 171 11.39 7.62 -0.90
N GLU A 172 10.55 6.58 -0.87
CA GLU A 172 9.83 6.11 -2.05
C GLU A 172 8.91 7.19 -2.62
N VAL A 173 8.17 7.90 -1.76
CA VAL A 173 7.34 9.03 -2.20
C VAL A 173 8.22 10.17 -2.75
N THR A 174 9.28 10.51 -2.02
CA THR A 174 10.20 11.60 -2.39
C THR A 174 10.87 11.36 -3.74
N LYS A 175 11.22 10.10 -4.07
CA LYS A 175 11.81 9.72 -5.35
C LYS A 175 10.93 10.10 -6.53
N VAL A 176 9.61 9.92 -6.40
CA VAL A 176 8.65 10.27 -7.45
C VAL A 176 8.33 11.75 -7.44
N ILE A 177 7.90 12.27 -6.29
CA ILE A 177 7.41 13.65 -6.16
C ILE A 177 8.56 14.66 -6.37
N GLY A 178 9.76 14.32 -5.89
CA GLY A 178 10.98 15.13 -6.02
C GLY A 178 11.43 15.39 -7.44
N THR A 179 10.92 14.65 -8.42
CA THR A 179 11.16 14.93 -9.85
C THR A 179 10.45 16.21 -10.32
N TYR A 180 9.38 16.63 -9.62
CA TYR A 180 8.50 17.73 -10.03
C TYR A 180 8.49 18.92 -9.07
N ILE A 181 8.83 18.70 -7.80
CA ILE A 181 8.76 19.72 -6.75
C ILE A 181 9.87 19.48 -5.72
N ASN A 182 10.38 20.54 -5.10
CA ASN A 182 11.34 20.41 -4.01
C ASN A 182 10.72 19.66 -2.82
N VAL A 183 11.46 18.71 -2.28
CA VAL A 183 11.01 17.90 -1.14
C VAL A 183 11.82 18.25 0.10
N ASN A 184 11.13 18.59 1.19
CA ASN A 184 11.68 18.75 2.52
C ASN A 184 11.25 17.58 3.41
N SER A 185 11.96 17.36 4.51
CA SER A 185 11.64 16.33 5.50
C SER A 185 11.69 16.86 6.91
N GLY A 186 10.81 16.39 7.79
CA GLY A 186 10.82 16.73 9.21
C GLY A 186 9.96 15.79 10.06
N PHE A 187 9.60 16.25 11.25
CA PHE A 187 8.74 15.52 12.19
C PHE A 187 7.44 16.26 12.44
N THR A 188 6.36 15.56 12.79
CA THR A 188 5.10 16.25 13.11
C THR A 188 5.16 17.01 14.44
N GLU A 189 6.07 16.61 15.33
CA GLU A 189 6.28 17.20 16.65
C GLU A 189 7.77 17.10 17.05
N ALA A 190 8.15 17.79 18.13
CA ALA A 190 9.52 17.78 18.63
C ALA A 190 9.94 16.38 19.10
N LEU A 191 11.09 15.90 18.63
CA LEU A 191 11.65 14.62 19.04
C LEU A 191 12.50 14.79 20.32
N PRO A 192 12.24 14.03 21.40
CA PRO A 192 13.06 14.10 22.61
C PRO A 192 14.53 13.83 22.30
N GLY A 193 15.41 14.75 22.71
CA GLY A 193 16.86 14.67 22.46
C GLY A 193 17.32 15.30 21.15
N TYR A 194 16.42 15.74 20.28
CA TYR A 194 16.74 16.38 18.99
C TYR A 194 15.82 17.60 18.71
N PRO A 195 15.89 18.66 19.54
CA PRO A 195 14.97 19.80 19.46
C PRO A 195 15.15 20.67 18.20
N ASP A 196 16.31 20.58 17.53
CA ASP A 196 16.65 21.41 16.37
C ASP A 196 16.13 20.82 15.03
N LEU A 197 15.49 19.63 15.07
CA LEU A 197 14.93 19.03 13.87
C LEU A 197 13.68 19.80 13.42
N PRO A 198 13.49 20.01 12.10
CA PRO A 198 12.36 20.78 11.59
C PRO A 198 11.05 20.08 11.92
N ILE A 199 10.10 20.84 12.45
CA ILE A 199 8.74 20.40 12.72
C ILE A 199 7.87 20.85 11.55
N HIS A 200 7.14 19.89 10.98
CA HIS A 200 6.21 20.10 9.87
C HIS A 200 4.96 19.29 10.11
N ASN A 201 3.81 19.93 10.03
CA ASN A 201 2.52 19.24 10.19
C ASN A 201 1.47 19.88 9.29
N CYS A 202 0.30 19.25 9.21
CA CYS A 202 -0.75 19.67 8.29
C CYS A 202 -1.31 21.08 8.56
N SER A 203 -1.05 21.69 9.73
CA SER A 203 -1.44 23.09 9.98
C SER A 203 -0.64 24.10 9.13
N GLU A 204 0.54 23.69 8.63
CA GLU A 204 1.39 24.50 7.74
C GLU A 204 1.03 24.32 6.26
N SER A 205 0.11 23.39 5.94
CA SER A 205 -0.22 23.08 4.56
C SER A 205 -1.02 24.20 3.88
N GLY A 206 -0.78 24.41 2.58
CA GLY A 206 -1.42 25.47 1.82
C GLY A 206 -0.99 25.49 0.35
N PRO A 207 -1.39 26.51 -0.42
CA PRO A 207 -1.15 26.58 -1.87
C PRO A 207 0.33 26.52 -2.31
N ARG A 208 1.27 26.68 -1.37
CA ARG A 208 2.73 26.60 -1.59
C ARG A 208 3.42 25.52 -0.77
N VAL A 209 2.70 24.78 0.08
CA VAL A 209 3.27 23.72 0.91
C VAL A 209 2.30 22.55 0.94
N HIS A 210 2.67 21.42 0.35
CA HIS A 210 1.96 20.16 0.56
C HIS A 210 2.64 19.40 1.70
N VAL A 211 1.89 18.91 2.68
CA VAL A 211 2.44 18.12 3.79
C VAL A 211 1.93 16.68 3.68
N LEU A 212 2.83 15.71 3.72
CA LEU A 212 2.55 14.29 3.82
C LEU A 212 3.02 13.78 5.19
N GLU A 213 2.09 13.43 6.07
CA GLU A 213 2.39 12.88 7.39
C GLU A 213 2.37 11.34 7.36
N PHE A 214 3.37 10.71 7.99
CA PHE A 214 3.40 9.28 8.26
C PHE A 214 3.16 9.04 9.76
N SER A 215 2.21 8.15 10.08
CA SER A 215 1.92 7.74 11.46
C SER A 215 1.46 6.29 11.56
N LEU A 216 1.39 5.76 12.77
CA LEU A 216 0.73 4.49 13.04
C LEU A 216 -0.71 4.71 13.52
N GLY A 217 -1.58 3.75 13.27
CA GLY A 217 -2.97 3.77 13.71
C GLY A 217 -3.60 2.37 13.71
N GLU A 218 -4.92 2.31 13.86
CA GLU A 218 -5.65 1.03 13.98
C GLU A 218 -5.93 0.35 12.63
N LYS A 219 -5.84 1.09 11.52
CA LYS A 219 -6.13 0.61 10.16
C LYS A 219 -5.19 1.24 9.14
N ASN A 220 -4.98 0.53 8.04
CA ASN A 220 -4.24 1.01 6.88
C ASN A 220 -5.11 1.97 6.06
N GLU A 221 -4.73 3.23 5.98
CA GLU A 221 -5.48 4.23 5.23
C GLU A 221 -4.63 5.38 4.70
N ILE A 222 -5.10 5.98 3.61
CA ILE A 222 -4.56 7.20 3.04
C ILE A 222 -5.65 8.27 3.12
N ILE A 223 -5.41 9.32 3.90
CA ILE A 223 -6.33 10.44 4.05
C ILE A 223 -5.71 11.65 3.36
N SER A 224 -6.48 12.37 2.57
CA SER A 224 -6.06 13.63 1.95
C SER A 224 -7.09 14.71 2.23
N ASP A 225 -6.67 15.78 2.89
CA ASP A 225 -7.47 16.98 3.07
C ASP A 225 -6.71 18.16 2.47
N GLN A 226 -7.16 18.59 1.29
CA GLN A 226 -6.52 19.67 0.54
C GLN A 226 -5.00 19.42 0.35
N TYR A 227 -4.18 20.34 0.87
CA TYR A 227 -2.71 20.33 0.79
C TYR A 227 -2.06 19.45 1.86
N CYS A 228 -2.85 18.73 2.66
CA CYS A 228 -2.40 17.77 3.66
C CYS A 228 -2.77 16.36 3.22
N SER A 229 -1.83 15.43 3.32
CA SER A 229 -2.06 14.01 3.20
C SER A 229 -1.51 13.29 4.42
N LYS A 230 -2.15 12.19 4.82
CA LYS A 230 -1.71 11.32 5.91
C LYS A 230 -1.69 9.89 5.42
N ILE A 231 -0.57 9.22 5.63
CA ILE A 231 -0.41 7.77 5.46
C ILE A 231 -0.37 7.15 6.85
N ILE A 232 -1.42 6.39 7.17
CA ILE A 232 -1.61 5.77 8.48
C ILE A 232 -1.51 4.27 8.30
N GLY A 233 -0.47 3.66 8.86
CA GLY A 233 -0.24 2.21 8.82
C GLY A 233 -0.54 1.53 10.15
N THR A 234 -0.95 0.27 10.14
CA THR A 234 -1.04 -0.54 11.37
C THR A 234 0.33 -0.91 11.95
N ASP A 235 1.34 -0.92 11.08
CA ASP A 235 2.72 -1.23 11.38
C ASP A 235 3.65 -0.54 10.37
N LEU A 236 4.95 -0.62 10.62
CA LEU A 236 5.96 0.04 9.81
C LEU A 236 6.14 -0.56 8.40
N ASP A 237 5.83 -1.85 8.20
CA ASP A 237 5.92 -2.47 6.88
C ASP A 237 4.76 -2.01 5.98
N ASN A 238 3.58 -1.87 6.57
CA ASN A 238 2.41 -1.35 5.86
C ASN A 238 2.58 0.12 5.44
N LEU A 239 3.44 0.91 6.08
CA LEU A 239 3.76 2.27 5.59
C LEU A 239 4.41 2.24 4.21
N ILE A 240 5.26 1.26 3.91
CA ILE A 240 5.90 1.12 2.59
C ILE A 240 4.84 0.72 1.55
N MET A 241 3.97 -0.24 1.89
CA MET A 241 2.84 -0.63 1.04
C MET A 241 1.92 0.56 0.74
N LEU A 242 1.61 1.37 1.75
CA LEU A 242 0.78 2.57 1.61
C LEU A 242 1.48 3.67 0.82
N ALA A 243 2.79 3.81 0.91
CA ALA A 243 3.57 4.73 0.09
C ALA A 243 3.49 4.37 -1.40
N ASP A 244 3.68 3.10 -1.77
CA ASP A 244 3.50 2.65 -3.16
C ASP A 244 2.06 2.93 -3.65
N ALA A 245 1.07 2.62 -2.81
CA ALA A 245 -0.33 2.87 -3.10
C ALA A 245 -0.64 4.37 -3.33
N TYR A 246 -0.03 5.23 -2.53
CA TYR A 246 -0.12 6.69 -2.65
C TYR A 246 0.48 7.16 -3.98
N ILE A 247 1.69 6.69 -4.29
CA ILE A 247 2.43 7.05 -5.51
C ILE A 247 1.64 6.64 -6.76
N TYR A 248 1.14 5.41 -6.80
CA TYR A 248 0.34 4.93 -7.94
C TYR A 248 -0.90 5.80 -8.20
N ARG A 249 -1.55 6.33 -7.15
CA ARG A 249 -2.71 7.23 -7.28
C ARG A 249 -2.30 8.62 -7.74
N VAL A 250 -1.24 9.19 -7.16
CA VAL A 250 -0.71 10.50 -7.60
C VAL A 250 -0.34 10.47 -9.08
N MET A 251 0.18 9.34 -9.56
CA MET A 251 0.60 9.16 -10.95
C MET A 251 -0.53 8.71 -11.88
N GLY A 252 -1.74 8.45 -11.36
CA GLY A 252 -2.87 7.97 -12.14
C GLY A 252 -2.69 6.55 -12.71
N ILE A 253 -1.82 5.74 -12.12
CA ILE A 253 -1.67 4.31 -12.43
C ILE A 253 -2.88 3.55 -11.87
N ILE A 254 -3.15 3.74 -10.57
CA ILE A 254 -4.42 3.33 -9.96
C ILE A 254 -5.40 4.46 -10.22
N LYS A 255 -6.41 4.16 -11.02
CA LYS A 255 -7.47 5.12 -11.32
C LYS A 255 -8.41 5.15 -10.14
N ASP A 256 -8.54 6.34 -9.58
CA ASP A 256 -9.59 6.64 -8.66
C ASP A 256 -10.95 6.25 -9.28
N PRO A 257 -11.86 5.54 -8.60
CA PRO A 257 -13.27 5.56 -8.94
C PRO A 257 -13.74 6.99 -8.68
N VAL A 258 -13.43 7.85 -9.63
CA VAL A 258 -13.81 9.23 -9.60
C VAL A 258 -15.34 9.23 -9.74
N ILE A 259 -16.05 9.29 -8.61
CA ILE A 259 -17.44 9.74 -8.58
C ILE A 259 -17.40 11.26 -8.81
N ILE A 260 -16.90 11.66 -9.98
CA ILE A 260 -17.31 12.91 -10.57
C ILE A 260 -18.73 12.61 -11.03
N ASP A 261 -19.70 13.16 -10.33
CA ASP A 261 -20.95 13.50 -11.00
C ASP A 261 -20.56 14.45 -12.14
N PRO A 262 -20.62 14.01 -13.42
CA PRO A 262 -20.17 14.81 -14.55
C PRO A 262 -20.96 16.12 -14.68
N ASN A 263 -22.08 16.26 -13.96
CA ASN A 263 -22.87 17.48 -13.89
C ASN A 263 -22.38 18.47 -12.82
N LYS A 264 -21.50 18.06 -11.89
CA LYS A 264 -20.99 18.90 -10.79
C LYS A 264 -19.54 19.31 -10.93
N LEU A 265 -18.73 18.55 -11.66
CA LEU A 265 -17.34 18.93 -11.91
C LEU A 265 -17.20 19.63 -13.26
N ASN A 266 -17.45 20.93 -13.28
CA ASN A 266 -17.04 21.77 -14.40
C ASN A 266 -15.50 21.93 -14.34
N VAL A 267 -14.79 20.96 -14.91
CA VAL A 267 -13.32 20.94 -15.04
C VAL A 267 -12.83 22.21 -15.74
N THR A 268 -13.62 22.76 -16.67
CA THR A 268 -13.34 24.05 -17.33
C THR A 268 -13.43 25.21 -16.34
N SER A 269 -14.32 25.18 -15.35
CA SER A 269 -14.35 26.18 -14.26
C SER A 269 -13.15 26.05 -13.31
N LEU A 270 -12.69 24.82 -13.03
CA LEU A 270 -11.52 24.57 -12.18
C LEU A 270 -10.22 25.00 -12.89
N LEU A 271 -10.06 24.63 -14.16
CA LEU A 271 -8.95 25.07 -14.99
C LEU A 271 -9.02 26.57 -15.31
N ASN A 272 -10.19 27.16 -15.54
CA ASN A 272 -10.33 28.61 -15.72
C ASN A 272 -10.11 29.37 -14.41
N LYS A 273 -10.45 28.82 -13.24
CA LYS A 273 -10.09 29.41 -11.94
C LYS A 273 -8.58 29.36 -11.68
N LEU A 274 -7.92 28.28 -12.11
CA LEU A 274 -6.47 28.11 -12.01
C LEU A 274 -5.70 28.95 -13.05
N ASN A 275 -6.25 29.17 -14.24
CA ASN A 275 -5.66 30.06 -15.25
C ASN A 275 -5.95 31.55 -14.98
N ASN A 276 -7.08 31.89 -14.35
CA ASN A 276 -7.40 33.28 -13.97
C ASN A 276 -6.69 33.74 -12.70
N THR A 277 -5.79 32.94 -12.10
CA THR A 277 -5.00 33.39 -10.94
C THR A 277 -3.92 34.42 -11.33
N GLU A 278 -3.65 34.63 -12.62
CA GLU A 278 -2.88 35.79 -13.11
C GLU A 278 -3.56 37.14 -12.81
N LEU A 279 -4.90 37.19 -12.65
CA LEU A 279 -5.64 38.42 -12.30
C LEU A 279 -5.58 38.81 -10.82
N LEU A 280 -5.14 37.90 -9.94
CA LEU A 280 -4.93 38.22 -8.51
C LEU A 280 -3.55 38.85 -8.27
N ASN A 281 -2.54 38.54 -9.09
CA ASN A 281 -1.23 39.18 -8.98
C ASN A 281 -1.19 40.60 -9.56
N SER A 282 -2.08 40.95 -10.50
CA SER A 282 -2.19 42.33 -11.01
C SER A 282 -2.94 43.28 -10.06
N SER A 283 -3.65 42.77 -9.05
CA SER A 283 -4.37 43.59 -8.06
C SER A 283 -3.54 43.90 -6.81
N LEU A 284 -2.40 43.20 -6.59
CA LEU A 284 -1.49 43.47 -5.47
C LEU A 284 -0.38 44.47 -5.80
N THR A 285 -0.09 44.71 -7.08
CA THR A 285 0.89 45.73 -7.53
C THR A 285 0.37 47.17 -7.47
N ASN A 286 -0.93 47.39 -7.22
CA ASN A 286 -1.51 48.74 -7.14
C ASN A 286 -1.68 49.27 -5.70
N ILE A 287 -1.17 48.58 -4.68
CA ILE A 287 -1.32 49.00 -3.27
C ILE A 287 0.00 49.57 -2.68
N THR A 288 1.10 49.59 -3.44
CA THR A 288 2.42 50.05 -2.94
C THR A 288 2.89 51.41 -3.48
N SER A 289 2.00 52.24 -4.04
CA SER A 289 2.37 53.56 -4.60
C SER A 289 1.66 54.76 -3.97
N ASP A 290 1.27 54.72 -2.68
CA ASP A 290 0.65 55.86 -2.00
C ASP A 290 1.19 56.04 -0.56
N ASN A 291 2.51 56.06 -0.40
CA ASN A 291 3.14 56.59 0.81
C ASN A 291 4.48 57.25 0.46
N SER A 292 4.39 58.41 -0.20
CA SER A 292 5.49 59.38 -0.26
C SER A 292 4.94 60.80 -0.40
N SER A 293 4.30 61.31 0.65
CA SER A 293 4.14 62.75 0.87
C SER A 293 3.56 63.04 2.26
N SER A 294 4.44 63.10 3.27
CA SER A 294 4.40 64.02 4.43
C SER A 294 5.51 63.66 5.42
#